data_AF-A0A7R6WGW3-F1
#
_entry.id   AF-A0A7R6WGW3-F1
#
_cell.length_a   1.000
_cell.length_b   1.000
_cell.length_c   1.000
_cell.angle_alpha   90.00
_cell.angle_beta   90.00
_cell.angle_gamma   90.00
#
_symmetry.space_group_name_H-M   'P 1'
#
loop_
_entity.id
_entity.type
_entity.pdbx_description
1 polymer ?
#
loop_
_entity_poly.entity_id
_entity_poly.type
_entity_poly.pdbx_seq_one_letter_code
_entity_poly.pdbx_strand_id
1 'polypeptide(L)'
;MTDPETRAEKLSRELDSAFRNRADLYRLFLEELTGELGAERAETIMIRAIEQRGKEVAATAFASFGANDARAIGEAFLAISPDGGLMYPTDVKRGDDRIAFNVAR
;
A
#
# COMPACT_ATOMS: atom_id res chain seq x y z
N MET A 1 18.13 -26.38 -9.30
CA MET A 1 18.14 -24.92 -9.08
C MET A 1 17.08 -24.35 -9.98
N THR A 2 16.02 -23.74 -9.44
CA THR A 2 14.98 -23.12 -10.26
C THR A 2 15.58 -21.93 -10.99
N ASP A 3 15.26 -21.81 -12.27
CA ASP A 3 15.62 -20.68 -13.11
C ASP A 3 15.16 -19.34 -12.45
N PRO A 4 15.99 -18.27 -12.46
CA PRO A 4 15.67 -17.00 -11.83
C PRO A 4 14.35 -16.37 -12.28
N GLU A 5 14.01 -16.46 -13.57
CA GLU A 5 12.76 -15.91 -14.11
C GLU A 5 11.56 -16.68 -13.55
N THR A 6 11.63 -18.01 -13.60
CA THR A 6 10.61 -18.90 -13.02
C THR A 6 10.39 -18.62 -11.53
N ARG A 7 11.46 -18.31 -10.78
CA ARG A 7 11.35 -17.95 -9.36
C ARG A 7 10.68 -16.58 -9.19
N ALA A 8 11.02 -15.58 -9.99
CA ALA A 8 10.45 -14.25 -9.92
C ALA A 8 8.94 -14.27 -10.19
N GLU A 9 8.49 -14.99 -11.23
CA GLU A 9 7.05 -15.15 -11.52
C GLU A 9 6.29 -15.81 -10.37
N LYS A 10 6.89 -16.83 -9.74
CA LYS A 10 6.27 -17.49 -8.58
C LYS A 10 6.12 -16.49 -7.43
N LEU A 11 7.15 -15.72 -7.13
CA LEU A 11 7.12 -14.72 -6.05
C LEU A 11 6.14 -13.59 -6.34
N SER A 12 6.01 -13.12 -7.58
CA SER A 12 4.98 -12.15 -7.99
C SER A 12 3.57 -12.69 -7.69
N ARG A 13 3.26 -13.93 -8.07
CA ARG A 13 1.97 -14.58 -7.75
C ARG A 13 1.73 -14.76 -6.25
N GLU A 14 2.77 -15.11 -5.50
CA GLU A 14 2.70 -15.24 -4.04
C GLU A 14 2.44 -13.88 -3.36
N LEU A 15 3.07 -12.81 -3.86
CA LEU A 15 2.86 -11.44 -3.41
C LEU A 15 1.41 -11.00 -3.67
N ASP A 16 0.90 -11.25 -4.87
CA ASP A 16 -0.49 -11.04 -5.24
C ASP A 16 -1.46 -11.72 -4.26
N SER A 17 -1.22 -13.00 -3.98
CA SER A 17 -2.02 -13.78 -3.04
C SER A 17 -1.96 -13.19 -1.61
N ALA A 18 -0.79 -12.76 -1.15
CA ALA A 18 -0.61 -12.19 0.18
C ALA A 18 -1.42 -10.90 0.39
N PHE A 19 -1.47 -10.02 -0.62
CA PHE A 19 -2.27 -8.79 -0.54
C PHE A 19 -3.78 -9.07 -0.64
N ARG A 20 -4.21 -10.02 -1.49
CA ARG A 20 -5.62 -10.44 -1.53
C ARG A 20 -6.05 -11.01 -0.18
N ASN A 21 -5.25 -11.90 0.39
CA ASN A 21 -5.50 -12.44 1.72
C ASN A 21 -5.59 -11.33 2.80
N ARG A 22 -4.76 -10.28 2.72
CA ARG A 22 -4.86 -9.14 3.63
C ARG A 22 -6.19 -8.37 3.45
N ALA A 23 -6.65 -8.18 2.22
CA ALA A 23 -7.95 -7.56 1.95
C ALA A 23 -9.11 -8.42 2.50
N ASP A 24 -9.03 -9.75 2.34
CA ASP A 24 -10.01 -10.68 2.91
C ASP A 24 -10.05 -10.60 4.44
N LEU A 25 -8.89 -10.49 5.11
CA LEU A 25 -8.84 -10.27 6.55
C LEU A 25 -9.49 -8.95 6.97
N TYR A 26 -9.24 -7.85 6.26
CA TYR A 26 -9.91 -6.57 6.56
C TYR A 26 -11.42 -6.66 6.40
N ARG A 27 -11.90 -7.38 5.37
CA ARG A 27 -13.32 -7.64 5.17
C ARG A 27 -13.92 -8.43 6.34
N LEU A 28 -13.27 -9.51 6.75
CA LEU A 28 -13.71 -10.34 7.89
C LEU A 28 -13.71 -9.55 9.20
N PHE A 29 -12.67 -8.75 9.48
CA PHE A 29 -12.66 -7.91 10.67
C PHE A 29 -13.76 -6.86 10.66
N LEU A 30 -14.02 -6.23 9.52
CA LEU A 30 -15.13 -5.27 9.40
C LEU A 30 -16.48 -5.95 9.63
N GLU A 31 -16.69 -7.14 9.08
CA GLU A 31 -17.91 -7.94 9.25
C GLU A 31 -18.16 -8.28 10.73
N GLU A 32 -17.16 -8.84 11.41
CA GLU A 32 -17.22 -9.16 12.84
C GLU A 32 -17.47 -7.92 13.71
N LEU A 33 -16.71 -6.84 13.48
CA LEU A 33 -16.88 -5.59 14.23
C LEU A 33 -18.25 -4.95 13.98
N THR A 34 -18.79 -5.07 12.78
CA THR A 34 -20.12 -4.55 12.44
C THR A 34 -21.20 -5.31 13.19
N GLY A 35 -21.06 -6.64 13.30
CA GLY A 35 -21.99 -7.47 14.07
C GLY A 35 -22.04 -7.09 15.55
N GLU A 36 -20.88 -6.79 16.15
CA GLU A 36 -20.75 -6.49 17.58
C GLU A 36 -21.04 -5.02 17.94
N LEU A 37 -20.62 -4.07 17.10
CA LEU A 37 -20.56 -2.64 17.44
C LEU A 37 -21.43 -1.74 16.54
N GLY A 38 -22.02 -2.31 15.49
CA GLY A 38 -22.70 -1.57 14.44
C GLY A 38 -21.73 -0.93 13.43
N ALA A 39 -22.26 -0.65 12.23
CA ALA A 39 -21.46 -0.26 11.06
C ALA A 39 -20.62 1.00 11.27
N GLU A 40 -21.20 2.07 11.82
CA GLU A 40 -20.51 3.35 12.01
C GLU A 40 -19.29 3.22 12.94
N ARG A 41 -19.45 2.44 14.03
CA ARG A 41 -18.36 2.25 15.00
C ARG A 41 -17.28 1.33 14.45
N ALA A 42 -17.67 0.28 13.73
CA ALA A 42 -16.75 -0.63 13.07
C ALA A 42 -15.88 0.11 12.04
N GLU A 43 -16.49 0.91 11.18
CA GLU A 43 -15.79 1.75 10.20
C GLU A 43 -14.79 2.69 10.87
N THR A 44 -15.23 3.40 11.92
CA THR A 44 -14.35 4.32 12.68
C THR A 44 -13.12 3.60 13.23
N ILE A 45 -13.28 2.39 13.75
CA ILE A 45 -12.16 1.60 14.30
C ILE A 45 -11.22 1.15 13.18
N MET A 46 -11.76 0.63 12.08
CA MET A 46 -10.97 0.18 10.93
C MET A 46 -10.15 1.32 10.32
N ILE A 47 -10.75 2.49 10.10
CA ILE A 47 -10.04 3.68 9.61
C ILE A 47 -8.88 4.04 10.54
N ARG A 48 -9.15 4.17 11.84
CA ARG A 48 -8.11 4.53 12.83
C ARG A 48 -6.95 3.54 12.84
N ALA A 49 -7.23 2.24 12.76
CA ALA A 49 -6.20 1.21 12.74
C ALA A 49 -5.34 1.26 11.47
N ILE A 50 -5.97 1.42 10.30
CA ILE A 50 -5.29 1.52 9.01
C ILE A 50 -4.44 2.80 8.94
N GLU A 51 -4.98 3.95 9.38
CA GLU A 51 -4.24 5.20 9.46
C GLU A 51 -3.05 5.12 10.41
N GLN A 52 -3.23 4.52 11.59
CA GLN A 52 -2.16 4.34 12.55
C GLN A 52 -1.04 3.48 11.96
N ARG A 53 -1.40 2.38 11.27
CA ARG A 53 -0.41 1.56 10.58
C ARG A 53 0.30 2.32 9.46
N GLY A 54 -0.43 3.14 8.72
CA GLY A 54 0.14 4.03 7.70
C GLY A 54 1.18 4.99 8.28
N LYS A 55 0.90 5.59 9.45
CA LYS A 55 1.83 6.48 10.15
C LYS A 55 3.10 5.75 10.60
N GLU A 56 2.98 4.53 11.13
CA GLU A 56 4.14 3.73 11.54
C GLU A 56 5.08 3.39 10.37
N VAL A 57 4.49 2.99 9.23
CA VAL A 57 5.24 2.70 8.02
C VAL A 57 5.87 3.97 7.48
N ALA A 58 5.12 5.06 7.40
CA ALA A 58 5.60 6.35 6.90
C ALA A 58 6.73 6.91 7.76
N ALA A 59 6.62 6.80 9.09
CA ALA A 59 7.66 7.23 10.02
C ALA A 59 8.99 6.51 9.76
N THR A 60 8.96 5.25 9.32
CA THR A 60 10.18 4.51 8.97
C THR A 60 10.65 4.83 7.55
N ALA A 61 9.74 4.82 6.58
CA ALA A 61 10.06 4.94 5.16
C ALA A 61 10.48 6.37 4.76
N PHE A 62 10.01 7.39 5.48
CA PHE A 62 10.20 8.79 5.11
C PHE A 62 10.92 9.64 6.16
N ALA A 63 11.49 9.03 7.21
CA ALA A 63 12.22 9.74 8.27
C ALA A 63 13.32 10.68 7.77
N SER A 64 13.96 10.36 6.65
CA SER A 64 15.09 11.10 6.10
C SER A 64 14.71 12.32 5.27
N PHE A 65 13.43 12.50 4.92
CA PHE A 65 12.99 13.60 4.06
C PHE A 65 12.64 14.85 4.87
N GLY A 66 13.03 16.01 4.35
CA GLY A 66 12.69 17.33 4.87
C GLY A 66 11.36 17.86 4.32
N ALA A 67 10.91 19.00 4.88
CA ALA A 67 9.63 19.62 4.54
C ALA A 67 9.49 20.05 3.06
N ASN A 68 10.60 20.22 2.34
CA ASN A 68 10.62 20.66 0.94
C ASN A 68 10.93 19.52 -0.05
N ASP A 69 10.94 18.27 0.41
CA ASP A 69 11.34 17.10 -0.40
C ASP A 69 10.16 16.42 -1.10
N ALA A 70 9.08 17.16 -1.40
CA ALA A 70 7.84 16.62 -1.93
C ALA A 70 8.06 15.71 -3.16
N ARG A 71 8.93 16.12 -4.09
CA ARG A 71 9.31 15.30 -5.25
C ARG A 71 10.06 14.03 -4.85
N ALA A 72 11.02 14.11 -3.93
CA ALA A 72 11.82 12.96 -3.51
C ALA A 72 10.97 11.95 -2.70
N ILE A 73 10.06 12.43 -1.86
CA ILE A 73 9.04 11.61 -1.19
C ILE A 73 8.18 10.88 -2.23
N GLY A 74 7.76 11.57 -3.29
CA GLY A 74 7.00 10.96 -4.38
C GLY A 74 7.74 9.82 -5.09
N GLU A 75 9.03 9.99 -5.40
CA GLU A 75 9.84 8.92 -6.01
C GLU A 75 10.02 7.75 -5.04
N ALA A 76 10.28 8.03 -3.76
CA ALA A 76 10.41 6.98 -2.74
C ALA A 76 9.11 6.18 -2.57
N PHE A 77 7.97 6.86 -2.61
CA PHE A 77 6.65 6.21 -2.56
C PHE A 77 6.43 5.30 -3.78
N LEU A 78 6.76 5.74 -4.98
CA LEU A 78 6.63 4.92 -6.19
C LEU A 78 7.60 3.72 -6.20
N ALA A 79 8.81 3.90 -5.66
CA ALA A 79 9.84 2.87 -5.60
C ALA A 79 9.49 1.69 -4.69
N ILE A 80 8.65 1.90 -3.67
CA ILE A 80 8.19 0.83 -2.77
C ILE A 80 6.94 0.11 -3.27
N SER A 81 6.45 0.45 -4.46
CA SER A 81 5.27 -0.21 -5.02
C SER A 81 5.55 -1.71 -5.23
N PRO A 82 4.68 -2.61 -4.75
CA PRO A 82 4.83 -4.05 -4.91
C PRO A 82 5.00 -4.45 -6.38
N ASP A 83 5.75 -5.53 -6.60
CA ASP A 83 6.01 -6.11 -7.92
C ASP A 83 6.48 -5.07 -8.96
N GLY A 84 7.35 -4.14 -8.54
CA GLY A 84 7.86 -3.08 -9.40
C GLY A 84 6.79 -2.12 -9.95
N GLY A 85 5.63 -2.03 -9.30
CA GLY A 85 4.50 -1.22 -9.76
C GLY A 85 3.48 -1.96 -10.63
N LEU A 86 3.71 -3.23 -10.95
CA LEU A 86 2.79 -4.00 -11.78
C LEU A 86 1.50 -4.37 -11.05
N MET A 87 1.57 -4.52 -9.72
CA MET A 87 0.41 -4.88 -8.90
C MET A 87 -0.62 -3.74 -8.81
N TYR A 88 -0.15 -2.49 -8.80
CA TYR A 88 -0.99 -1.29 -8.77
C TYR A 88 -0.54 -0.35 -9.89
N PRO A 89 -0.91 -0.64 -11.16
CA PRO A 89 -0.48 0.15 -12.29
C PRO A 89 -0.86 1.61 -12.09
N THR A 90 0.12 2.50 -12.26
CA THR A 90 -0.04 3.90 -11.87
C THR A 90 0.46 4.82 -13.00
N ASP A 91 -0.40 5.74 -13.43
CA ASP A 91 0.00 6.82 -14.34
C ASP A 91 0.71 7.91 -13.54
N VAL A 92 1.98 8.18 -13.87
CA VAL A 92 2.83 9.12 -13.12
C VAL A 92 3.18 10.33 -13.98
N LYS A 93 2.91 11.53 -13.46
CA LYS A 93 3.34 12.82 -14.01
C LYS A 93 4.33 13.47 -13.05
N ARG A 94 5.57 13.65 -13.51
CA ARG A 94 6.64 14.30 -12.75
C ARG A 94 6.74 15.77 -13.15
N GLY A 95 6.71 16.66 -12.16
CA GLY A 95 7.02 18.08 -12.30
C GLY A 95 8.30 18.44 -11.55
N ASP A 96 8.67 19.72 -11.57
CA ASP A 96 9.93 20.17 -10.98
C ASP A 96 9.96 20.00 -9.45
N ASP A 97 8.84 20.30 -8.79
CA ASP A 97 8.67 20.33 -7.33
C ASP A 97 7.64 19.31 -6.80
N ARG A 98 7.05 18.50 -7.69
CA ARG A 98 5.94 17.61 -7.35
C ARG A 98 5.88 16.36 -8.22
N ILE A 99 5.19 15.35 -7.72
CA ILE A 99 4.76 14.19 -8.49
C ILE A 99 3.26 14.04 -8.31
N ALA A 100 2.53 13.91 -9.41
CA ALA A 100 1.14 13.52 -9.41
C ALA A 100 1.03 12.11 -9.96
N PHE A 101 0.26 11.25 -9.30
CA PHE A 101 0.07 9.88 -9.74
C PHE A 101 -1.39 9.46 -9.59
N ASN A 102 -1.85 8.59 -10.49
CA ASN A 102 -3.20 8.05 -10.48
C ASN A 102 -3.13 6.53 -10.65
N VAL A 103 -3.65 5.79 -9.67
CA VAL A 103 -3.70 4.33 -9.72
C VAL A 103 -4.85 3.93 -10.64
N ALA A 104 -4.55 3.13 -11.65
CA ALA A 104 -5.57 2.56 -12.54
C ALA A 104 -6.54 1.73 -11.70
N ARG A 105 -7.84 1.98 -11.89
CA ARG A 105 -8.92 1.25 -11.20
C ARG A 105 -9.16 -0.11 -11.83
#